data_AF-A0A844XD72-F1
#
_entry.id   AF-A0A844XD72-F1
#
_cell.length_a   1.000
_cell.length_b   1.000
_cell.length_c   1.000
_cell.angle_alpha   90.00
_cell.angle_beta   90.00
_cell.angle_gamma   90.00
#
_symmetry.space_group_name_H-M   'P 1'
#
loop_
_entity.id
_entity.type
_entity.pdbx_description
1 polymer ?
#
loop_
_entity_poly.entity_id
_entity_poly.type
_entity_poly.pdbx_seq_one_letter_code
_entity_poly.pdbx_strand_id
1 'polypeptide(L)'
;MAIMERRTPWHFWLVTILALLFYGGGSYNYLMMQSDNAAYLESYTPEQLAYFETAPIWFDAAWAIGVWFALLGALLMLLKSRFAVSALLLGLVGFAIATLHQFSGAAPASMTTGLGMISTIVLGVIQVAIFVYAMAMARKRVLR
;
A
#
# COMPACT_ATOMS: atom_id res chain seq x y z
N MET A 1 37.29 -24.56 -0.77
CA MET A 1 36.36 -23.68 -1.51
C MET A 1 35.44 -23.03 -0.49
N ALA A 2 35.71 -21.79 -0.07
CA ALA A 2 34.91 -21.11 0.94
C ALA A 2 33.58 -20.66 0.32
N ILE A 3 32.47 -21.18 0.83
CA ILE A 3 31.14 -20.70 0.46
C ILE A 3 31.02 -19.30 1.06
N MET A 4 31.23 -18.25 0.24
CA MET A 4 30.96 -16.88 0.67
C MET A 4 29.47 -16.78 0.99
N GLU A 5 29.15 -16.74 2.28
CA GLU A 5 27.81 -16.54 2.79
C GLU A 5 27.32 -15.17 2.30
N ARG A 6 26.40 -15.15 1.33
CA ARG A 6 25.81 -13.89 0.84
C ARG A 6 24.98 -13.29 1.97
N ARG A 7 25.59 -12.39 2.74
CA ARG A 7 24.89 -11.63 3.78
C ARG A 7 23.75 -10.84 3.16
N THR A 8 22.65 -10.75 3.91
CA THR A 8 21.52 -9.91 3.51
C THR A 8 21.99 -8.45 3.56
N PRO A 9 21.82 -7.67 2.49
CA PRO A 9 22.33 -6.30 2.46
C PRO A 9 21.59 -5.43 3.48
N TRP A 10 22.29 -4.49 4.13
CA TRP A 10 21.71 -3.66 5.19
C TRP A 10 20.48 -2.87 4.72
N HIS A 11 20.49 -2.38 3.47
CA HIS A 11 19.41 -1.60 2.89
C HIS A 11 18.11 -2.41 2.74
N PHE A 12 18.20 -3.75 2.74
CA PHE A 12 17.01 -4.61 2.78
C PHE A 12 16.21 -4.42 4.05
N TRP A 13 16.86 -4.39 5.20
CA TRP A 13 16.19 -4.21 6.47
C TRP A 13 15.60 -2.82 6.59
N LEU A 14 16.34 -1.78 6.18
CA LEU A 14 15.84 -0.42 6.17
C LEU A 14 14.57 -0.28 5.30
N VAL A 15 14.62 -0.71 4.03
CA VAL A 15 13.47 -0.63 3.13
C VAL A 15 12.28 -1.44 3.65
N THR A 16 12.53 -2.62 4.23
CA THR A 16 11.46 -3.47 4.76
C THR A 16 10.77 -2.84 5.96
N ILE A 17 11.51 -2.23 6.89
CA ILE A 17 10.95 -1.54 8.06
C ILE A 17 10.15 -0.32 7.61
N LEU A 18 10.70 0.48 6.68
CA LEU A 18 9.98 1.64 6.14
C LEU A 18 8.70 1.22 5.40
N ALA A 19 8.74 0.13 4.63
CA ALA A 19 7.56 -0.43 3.97
C ALA A 19 6.51 -0.91 4.98
N LEU A 20 6.91 -1.56 6.08
CA LEU A 20 6.01 -1.97 7.15
C LEU A 20 5.30 -0.78 7.80
N LEU A 21 6.05 0.27 8.13
CA LEU A 21 5.46 1.49 8.71
C LEU A 21 4.51 2.16 7.73
N PHE A 22 4.92 2.27 6.46
CA PHE A 22 4.13 2.89 5.41
C PHE A 22 2.80 2.15 5.15
N TYR A 23 2.85 0.84 4.90
CA TYR A 23 1.63 0.05 4.67
C TYR A 23 0.82 -0.17 5.95
N GLY A 24 1.47 -0.13 7.11
CA GLY A 24 0.80 -0.06 8.41
C GLY A 24 -0.10 1.16 8.52
N GLY A 25 0.39 2.34 8.10
CA GLY A 25 -0.41 3.56 8.03
C GLY A 25 -1.62 3.44 7.09
N GLY A 26 -1.44 2.88 5.90
CA GLY A 26 -2.54 2.64 4.95
C GLY A 26 -3.58 1.65 5.48
N SER A 27 -3.15 0.57 6.15
CA SER A 27 -4.06 -0.42 6.73
C SER A 27 -4.77 0.12 7.98
N TYR A 28 -4.09 0.96 8.77
CA TYR A 28 -4.69 1.68 9.88
C TYR A 28 -5.78 2.62 9.41
N ASN A 29 -5.54 3.40 8.35
CA ASN A 29 -6.54 4.26 7.73
C ASN A 29 -7.79 3.48 7.32
N TYR A 30 -7.62 2.37 6.59
CA TYR A 30 -8.73 1.47 6.23
C TYR A 30 -9.50 0.97 7.45
N LEU A 31 -8.78 0.48 8.47
CA LEU A 31 -9.41 -0.05 9.68
C LEU A 31 -10.23 1.03 10.40
N MET A 32 -9.70 2.25 10.54
CA MET A 32 -10.42 3.34 11.21
C MET A 32 -11.68 3.75 10.46
N MET A 33 -11.59 3.85 9.13
CA MET A 33 -12.73 4.15 8.26
C MET A 33 -13.81 3.08 8.37
N GLN A 34 -13.44 1.80 8.31
CA GLN A 34 -14.39 0.68 8.37
C GLN A 34 -14.96 0.43 9.76
N SER A 35 -14.31 0.95 10.79
CA SER A 35 -14.80 0.88 12.19
C SER A 35 -15.66 2.07 12.59
N ASP A 36 -15.94 2.99 11.66
CA ASP A 36 -16.63 4.26 11.91
C ASP A 36 -16.04 5.03 13.11
N ASN A 37 -14.71 5.06 13.20
CA ASN A 37 -14.03 5.66 14.34
C ASN A 37 -14.24 7.19 14.35
N ALA A 38 -15.13 7.67 15.23
CA ALA A 38 -15.53 9.08 15.29
C ALA A 38 -14.35 10.06 15.32
N ALA A 39 -13.37 9.85 16.20
CA ALA A 39 -12.20 10.72 16.33
C ALA A 39 -11.33 10.75 15.06
N TYR A 40 -11.28 9.64 14.31
CA TYR A 40 -10.57 9.59 13.04
C TYR A 40 -11.35 10.31 11.93
N LEU A 41 -12.66 10.10 11.88
CA LEU A 41 -13.54 10.69 10.86
C LEU A 41 -13.67 12.21 10.99
N GLU A 42 -13.44 12.78 12.18
CA GLU A 42 -13.37 14.25 12.39
C GLU A 42 -12.33 14.96 11.50
N SER A 43 -11.32 14.23 11.01
CA SER A 43 -10.30 14.78 10.10
C SER A 43 -10.75 14.88 8.63
N TYR A 44 -11.92 14.34 8.30
CA TYR A 44 -12.47 14.33 6.94
C TYR A 44 -13.57 15.39 6.77
N THR A 45 -13.65 15.97 5.57
CA THR A 45 -14.78 16.84 5.22
C THR A 45 -16.04 16.02 4.93
N PRO A 46 -17.25 16.60 5.05
CA PRO A 46 -18.49 15.90 4.72
C PRO A 46 -18.51 15.31 3.31
N GLU A 47 -17.93 16.00 2.33
CA GLU A 47 -17.86 15.52 0.94
C GLU A 47 -16.91 14.33 0.78
N GLN A 48 -15.83 14.27 1.57
CA GLN A 48 -14.94 13.13 1.57
C GLN A 48 -15.60 11.91 2.21
N LEU A 49 -16.29 12.10 3.34
CA LEU A 49 -17.05 11.03 3.99
C LEU A 49 -18.13 10.47 3.06
N ALA A 50 -18.90 11.34 2.42
CA ALA A 50 -19.93 10.95 1.45
C ALA A 50 -19.35 10.10 0.30
N TYR A 51 -18.14 10.40 -0.17
CA TYR A 51 -17.47 9.59 -1.20
C TYR A 51 -17.21 8.15 -0.73
N PHE A 52 -16.80 7.95 0.53
CA PHE A 52 -16.56 6.61 1.07
C PHE A 52 -17.87 5.89 1.41
N GLU A 53 -18.85 6.57 1.99
CA GLU A 53 -20.16 6.00 2.34
C GLU A 53 -20.97 5.54 1.12
N THR A 54 -20.84 6.28 0.01
CA THR A 54 -21.54 5.95 -1.25
C THR A 54 -20.72 5.09 -2.19
N ALA A 55 -19.51 4.67 -1.78
CA ALA A 55 -18.63 3.91 -2.62
C ALA A 55 -19.22 2.52 -2.93
N PRO A 56 -19.07 2.02 -4.16
CA PRO A 56 -19.54 0.70 -4.51
C PRO A 56 -18.68 -0.38 -3.85
N ILE A 57 -19.27 -1.54 -3.56
CA ILE A 57 -18.60 -2.66 -2.86
C ILE A 57 -17.30 -3.13 -3.53
N TRP A 58 -17.19 -2.99 -4.85
CA TRP A 58 -15.97 -3.37 -5.58
C TRP A 58 -14.81 -2.40 -5.31
N PHE A 59 -15.10 -1.11 -5.06
CA PHE A 59 -14.07 -0.14 -4.68
C PHE A 59 -13.52 -0.49 -3.30
N ASP A 60 -14.43 -0.76 -2.37
CA ASP A 60 -14.04 -1.13 -1.01
C ASP A 60 -13.22 -2.42 -0.97
N ALA A 61 -13.65 -3.44 -1.73
CA ALA A 61 -12.89 -4.68 -1.89
C ALA A 61 -11.49 -4.44 -2.51
N ALA A 62 -11.39 -3.59 -3.54
CA ALA A 62 -10.11 -3.24 -4.15
C ALA A 62 -9.19 -2.49 -3.18
N TRP A 63 -9.74 -1.57 -2.40
CA TRP A 63 -9.01 -0.84 -1.37
C TRP A 63 -8.51 -1.78 -0.26
N ALA A 64 -9.38 -2.67 0.24
CA ALA A 64 -9.03 -3.70 1.20
C ALA A 64 -7.88 -4.57 0.69
N ILE A 65 -7.99 -5.09 -0.54
CA ILE A 65 -6.91 -5.85 -1.18
C ILE A 65 -5.63 -5.01 -1.24
N GLY A 66 -5.76 -3.75 -1.67
CA GLY A 66 -4.66 -2.81 -1.81
C GLY A 66 -3.82 -2.67 -0.52
N VAL A 67 -4.48 -2.39 0.60
CA VAL A 67 -3.79 -2.13 1.88
C VAL A 67 -3.33 -3.42 2.55
N TRP A 68 -4.17 -4.45 2.62
CA TRP A 68 -3.86 -5.67 3.37
C TRP A 68 -2.82 -6.53 2.68
N PHE A 69 -2.86 -6.66 1.35
CA PHE A 69 -1.83 -7.40 0.63
C PHE A 69 -0.52 -6.63 0.54
N ALA A 70 -0.54 -5.30 0.54
CA ALA A 70 0.69 -4.52 0.63
C ALA A 70 1.37 -4.67 2.01
N LEU A 71 0.59 -4.62 3.10
CA LEU A 71 1.08 -4.89 4.45
C LEU A 71 1.60 -6.32 4.58
N LEU A 72 0.84 -7.32 4.09
CA LEU A 72 1.29 -8.71 4.03
C LEU A 72 2.58 -8.84 3.23
N GLY A 73 2.70 -8.13 2.11
CA GLY A 73 3.91 -8.08 1.30
C GLY A 73 5.13 -7.60 2.08
N ALA A 74 4.99 -6.52 2.85
CA ALA A 74 6.08 -6.03 3.72
C ALA A 74 6.41 -6.98 4.88
N LEU A 75 5.40 -7.63 5.48
CA LEU A 75 5.63 -8.68 6.49
C LEU A 75 6.38 -9.87 5.87
N LEU A 76 6.01 -10.28 4.66
CA LEU A 76 6.69 -11.35 3.93
C LEU A 76 8.11 -10.92 3.52
N MET A 77 8.35 -9.64 3.21
CA MET A 77 9.73 -9.14 3.04
C MET A 77 10.53 -9.30 4.33
N LEU A 78 9.97 -8.96 5.50
CA LEU A 78 10.65 -9.14 6.78
C LEU A 78 11.01 -10.60 7.06
N LEU A 79 10.08 -11.50 6.74
CA LEU A 79 10.28 -12.96 6.82
C LEU A 79 11.11 -13.52 5.65
N LYS A 80 11.55 -12.66 4.72
CA LYS A 80 12.32 -13.00 3.52
C LYS A 80 11.67 -14.07 2.64
N SER A 81 10.35 -14.07 2.57
CA SER A 81 9.58 -15.02 1.78
C SER A 81 9.50 -14.61 0.31
N ARG A 82 9.65 -15.57 -0.61
CA ARG A 82 9.44 -15.36 -2.05
C ARG A 82 8.02 -14.87 -2.41
N PHE A 83 7.04 -15.16 -1.55
CA PHE A 83 5.66 -14.73 -1.74
C PHE A 83 5.43 -13.22 -1.53
N ALA A 84 6.43 -12.51 -0.99
CA ALA A 84 6.36 -11.07 -0.81
C ALA A 84 6.08 -10.33 -2.12
N VAL A 85 6.68 -10.78 -3.23
CA VAL A 85 6.47 -10.18 -4.55
C VAL A 85 5.01 -10.33 -5.00
N SER A 86 4.42 -11.53 -4.84
CA SER A 86 3.03 -11.77 -5.21
C SER A 86 2.06 -10.94 -4.38
N ALA A 87 2.30 -10.84 -3.06
CA ALA A 87 1.47 -10.03 -2.18
C ALA A 87 1.56 -8.53 -2.52
N LEU A 88 2.77 -8.00 -2.73
CA LEU A 88 2.95 -6.61 -3.16
C LEU A 88 2.29 -6.33 -4.52
N LEU A 89 2.30 -7.28 -5.46
CA LEU A 89 1.60 -7.16 -6.73
C LEU A 89 0.09 -7.04 -6.53
N LEU A 90 -0.50 -7.89 -5.69
CA LEU A 90 -1.93 -7.80 -5.35
C LEU A 90 -2.28 -6.47 -4.69
N GLY A 91 -1.43 -6.00 -3.77
CA GLY A 91 -1.58 -4.67 -3.17
C GLY A 91 -1.51 -3.53 -4.19
N LEU A 92 -0.59 -3.62 -5.16
CA LEU A 92 -0.46 -2.63 -6.23
C LEU A 92 -1.66 -2.64 -7.19
N VAL A 93 -2.20 -3.81 -7.51
CA VAL A 93 -3.41 -3.94 -8.34
C VAL A 93 -4.63 -3.37 -7.61
N GLY A 94 -4.81 -3.69 -6.33
CA GLY A 94 -5.90 -3.12 -5.51
C GLY A 94 -5.81 -1.60 -5.44
N PHE A 95 -4.62 -1.06 -5.18
CA PHE A 95 -4.38 0.39 -5.21
C PHE A 95 -4.71 1.02 -6.57
N ALA A 96 -4.30 0.39 -7.68
CA ALA A 96 -4.57 0.90 -9.01
C ALA A 96 -6.09 0.96 -9.29
N ILE A 97 -6.84 -0.09 -8.95
CA ILE A 97 -8.30 -0.14 -9.13
C ILE A 97 -8.99 0.93 -8.26
N ALA A 98 -8.59 1.08 -6.99
CA ALA A 98 -9.14 2.10 -6.11
C ALA A 98 -8.83 3.53 -6.63
N THR A 99 -7.62 3.74 -7.14
CA THR A 99 -7.22 5.01 -7.75
C THR A 99 -8.04 5.32 -9.01
N LEU A 100 -8.35 4.32 -9.85
CA LEU A 100 -9.21 4.52 -11.01
C LEU A 100 -10.61 5.00 -10.61
N HIS A 101 -11.18 4.47 -9.52
CA HIS A 101 -12.46 4.96 -8.99
C HIS A 101 -12.35 6.41 -8.53
N GLN A 102 -11.30 6.74 -7.76
CA GLN A 102 -11.07 8.10 -7.28
C GLN A 102 -11.01 9.12 -8.43
N PHE A 103 -10.36 8.78 -9.53
CA PHE A 103 -10.24 9.66 -10.71
C PHE A 103 -11.34 9.47 -11.77
N SER A 104 -12.35 8.64 -11.51
CA SER A 104 -13.49 8.43 -12.44
C SER A 104 -14.47 9.61 -12.50
N GLY A 105 -14.31 10.59 -11.61
CA GLY A 105 -15.24 11.70 -11.39
C GLY A 105 -16.13 11.55 -10.15
N ALA A 106 -16.05 10.41 -9.45
CA ALA A 106 -16.81 10.16 -8.23
C ALA A 106 -16.26 10.89 -6.99
N ALA A 107 -14.94 11.10 -6.91
CA ALA A 107 -14.32 11.72 -5.73
C ALA A 107 -14.38 13.25 -5.78
N PRO A 108 -14.48 13.92 -4.62
CA PRO A 108 -14.46 15.39 -4.54
C PRO A 108 -13.12 15.96 -5.03
N ALA A 109 -13.15 17.22 -5.49
CA ALA A 109 -11.99 17.91 -6.05
C ALA A 109 -10.78 17.98 -5.10
N SER A 110 -11.01 18.00 -3.79
CA SER A 110 -9.96 17.98 -2.76
C SER A 110 -9.10 16.71 -2.80
N MET A 111 -9.64 15.60 -3.32
CA MET A 111 -8.96 14.31 -3.45
C MET A 111 -8.31 14.10 -4.82
N THR A 112 -8.78 14.80 -5.86
CA THR A 112 -8.34 14.60 -7.25
C THR A 112 -7.50 15.75 -7.81
N THR A 113 -7.36 16.84 -7.04
CA THR A 113 -6.54 18.01 -7.42
C THR A 113 -5.59 18.39 -6.29
N GLY A 114 -4.67 19.33 -6.57
CA GLY A 114 -3.77 19.91 -5.56
C GLY A 114 -3.06 18.86 -4.72
N LEU A 115 -3.18 18.99 -3.39
CA LEU A 115 -2.52 18.08 -2.45
C LEU A 115 -3.07 16.64 -2.50
N GLY A 116 -4.37 16.42 -2.76
CA GLY A 116 -4.93 15.08 -2.86
C GLY A 116 -4.37 14.28 -4.04
N MET A 117 -4.21 14.93 -5.19
CA MET A 117 -3.56 14.34 -6.36
C MET A 117 -2.08 14.04 -6.08
N ILE A 118 -1.35 15.00 -5.49
CA ILE A 118 0.06 14.83 -5.14
C ILE A 118 0.25 13.64 -4.19
N SER A 119 -0.57 13.55 -3.13
CA SER A 119 -0.55 12.44 -2.19
C SER A 119 -0.77 11.10 -2.90
N THR A 120 -1.78 11.01 -3.78
CA THR A 120 -2.06 9.77 -4.52
C THR A 120 -0.89 9.35 -5.41
N ILE A 121 -0.26 10.30 -6.11
CA ILE A 121 0.93 10.04 -6.93
C ILE A 121 2.09 9.55 -6.07
N VAL A 122 2.37 10.23 -4.95
CA VAL A 122 3.46 9.86 -4.03
C VAL A 122 3.25 8.45 -3.46
N LEU A 123 2.03 8.12 -3.03
CA LEU A 123 1.68 6.78 -2.56
C LEU A 123 1.94 5.73 -3.64
N GLY A 124 1.49 5.98 -4.87
CA GLY A 124 1.71 5.09 -6.00
C GLY A 124 3.19 4.90 -6.33
N VAL A 125 3.98 5.98 -6.36
CA VAL A 125 5.43 5.92 -6.61
C VAL A 125 6.15 5.10 -5.54
N ILE A 126 5.83 5.32 -4.26
CA ILE A 126 6.42 4.57 -3.15
C ILE A 126 6.06 3.08 -3.28
N GLN A 127 4.80 2.75 -3.54
CA GLN A 127 4.34 1.37 -3.66
C GLN A 127 5.02 0.65 -4.84
N VAL A 128 5.11 1.29 -6.00
CA VAL A 128 5.83 0.76 -7.17
C VAL A 128 7.31 0.58 -6.87
N ALA A 129 7.95 1.55 -6.21
CA ALA A 129 9.36 1.47 -5.84
C ALA A 129 9.65 0.27 -4.91
N ILE A 130 8.81 0.07 -3.88
CA ILE A 130 8.93 -1.08 -2.97
C ILE A 130 8.70 -2.40 -3.73
N PHE A 131 7.70 -2.47 -4.61
CA PHE A 131 7.45 -3.65 -5.44
C PHE A 131 8.64 -4.01 -6.34
N VAL A 132 9.18 -3.02 -7.07
CA VAL A 132 10.36 -3.19 -7.94
C VAL A 132 11.58 -3.61 -7.12
N TYR A 133 11.77 -3.02 -5.95
CA TYR A 133 12.84 -3.38 -5.04
C TYR A 133 12.70 -4.83 -4.54
N ALA A 134 11.50 -5.27 -4.15
CA ALA A 134 11.23 -6.65 -3.75
C ALA A 134 11.53 -7.64 -4.89
N MET A 135 11.15 -7.33 -6.13
CA MET A 135 11.51 -8.14 -7.30
C MET A 135 13.03 -8.25 -7.48
N ALA A 136 13.77 -7.16 -7.31
CA ALA A 136 15.23 -7.18 -7.38
C ALA A 136 15.85 -8.06 -6.26
N MET A 137 15.29 -8.03 -5.06
CA MET A 137 15.73 -8.85 -3.93
C MET A 137 15.39 -10.34 -4.11
N ALA A 138 14.25 -10.66 -4.72
CA ALA A 138 13.92 -12.03 -5.12
C ALA A 138 14.90 -12.58 -6.16
N ARG A 139 15.22 -11.80 -7.20
CA ARG A 139 16.23 -12.18 -8.22
C ARG A 139 17.62 -12.41 -7.62
N LYS A 140 17.97 -11.64 -6.57
CA LYS A 140 19.22 -11.79 -5.80
C LYS A 140 19.17 -12.94 -4.77
N ARG A 141 18.06 -13.70 -4.68
CA ARG A 141 17.82 -14.80 -3.71
C ARG A 141 17.91 -14.34 -2.24
N VAL A 142 17.61 -13.07 -2.00
CA VAL A 142 17.43 -12.52 -0.65
C VAL A 142 16.08 -12.95 -0.10
N LEU A 143 15.04 -12.87 -0.94
CA LEU A 143 13.72 -13.49 -0.70
C LEU A 143 13.76 -14.95 -1.20
N ARG A 144 13.27 -15.89 -0.40
CA ARG A 144 13.38 -17.35 -0.61
C ARG A 144 12.06 -18.06 -0.43
#